data_AF-A0A1Q4ZL17-F1
#
_entry.id   AF-A0A1Q4ZL17-F1
#
_cell.length_a   1.000
_cell.length_b   1.000
_cell.length_c   1.000
_cell.angle_alpha   90.00
_cell.angle_beta   90.00
_cell.angle_gamma   90.00
#
_symmetry.space_group_name_H-M   'P 1'
#
loop_
_entity.id
_entity.type
_entity.pdbx_description
1 polymer ?
#
loop_
_entity_poly.entity_id
_entity_poly.type
_entity_poly.pdbx_seq_one_letter_code
_entity_poly.pdbx_strand_id
1 'polypeptide(L)'
;MKIANVPHSGRVLYGLWVRTERHWWNGDRTVRGRRDVYIRTDGESWEVEARAGGGAGRSKIHQCPGRKSAEILAGAWMDGQGRWQVVAP
;
A
#
# COMPACT_ATOMS: atom_id res chain seq x y z
N MET A 1 16.23 -22.53 14.57
CA MET A 1 15.22 -21.58 15.08
C MET A 1 15.24 -20.33 14.20
N LYS A 2 14.14 -20.00 13.51
CA LYS A 2 13.97 -18.69 12.84
C LYS A 2 12.70 -18.06 13.39
N ILE A 3 12.89 -16.93 14.05
CA ILE A 3 11.86 -16.14 14.72
C ILE A 3 11.02 -15.48 13.62
N ALA A 4 9.75 -15.89 13.48
CA ALA A 4 8.80 -15.22 12.59
C ALA A 4 8.02 -14.18 13.41
N ASN A 5 8.38 -12.91 13.28
CA ASN A 5 7.69 -11.81 13.93
C ASN A 5 6.55 -11.27 13.03
N VAL A 6 5.33 -11.77 13.27
CA VAL A 6 3.97 -11.14 13.39
C VAL A 6 3.70 -9.77 12.67
N PRO A 7 2.45 -9.35 12.35
CA PRO A 7 1.47 -9.83 11.34
C PRO A 7 0.81 -8.67 10.55
N HIS A 8 0.82 -8.57 9.22
CA HIS A 8 0.08 -7.46 8.57
C HIS A 8 -0.67 -7.85 7.30
N SER A 9 -1.97 -8.09 7.51
CA SER A 9 -3.03 -7.86 6.52
C SER A 9 -2.98 -8.72 5.26
N GLY A 10 -3.13 -10.03 5.46
CA GLY A 10 -3.52 -10.96 4.40
C GLY A 10 -4.95 -10.67 3.92
N ARG A 11 -5.14 -9.61 3.14
CA ARG A 11 -6.29 -9.53 2.24
C ARG A 11 -5.92 -10.32 0.99
N VAL A 12 -6.40 -11.55 0.99
CA VAL A 12 -6.33 -12.51 -0.10
C VAL A 12 -6.94 -11.87 -1.34
N LEU A 13 -6.11 -11.52 -2.32
CA LEU A 13 -6.56 -11.39 -3.70
C LEU A 13 -6.31 -12.74 -4.37
N TYR A 14 -7.35 -13.28 -5.00
CA TYR A 14 -7.27 -14.49 -5.82
C TYR A 14 -6.79 -15.78 -5.13
N GLY A 15 -6.87 -15.88 -3.80
CA GLY A 15 -6.42 -17.08 -3.06
C GLY A 15 -4.91 -17.12 -2.76
N LEU A 16 -4.17 -16.07 -3.13
CA LEU A 16 -2.71 -16.00 -2.97
C LEU A 16 -2.29 -14.98 -1.90
N TRP A 17 -1.08 -15.19 -1.37
CA TRP A 17 -0.45 -14.34 -0.36
C TRP A 17 0.10 -13.07 -1.03
N VAL A 18 -0.61 -11.96 -0.87
CA VAL A 18 -0.15 -10.66 -1.38
C VAL A 18 0.82 -10.04 -0.38
N ARG A 19 2.06 -9.76 -0.82
CA ARG A 19 3.07 -9.02 -0.04
C ARG A 19 3.01 -7.52 -0.35
N THR A 20 3.26 -6.71 0.67
CA THR A 20 3.48 -5.27 0.49
C THR A 20 4.95 -5.06 0.13
N GLU A 21 5.21 -4.56 -1.07
CA GLU A 21 6.56 -4.26 -1.54
C GLU A 21 7.02 -2.89 -1.04
N ARG A 22 6.10 -1.93 -0.97
CA ARG A 22 6.36 -0.56 -0.49
C ARG A 22 5.12 0.03 0.17
N HIS A 23 5.33 0.85 1.18
CA HIS A 23 4.27 1.59 1.88
C HIS A 23 4.71 3.04 2.11
N TRP A 24 3.80 3.96 1.84
CA TRP A 24 3.94 5.37 2.16
C TRP A 24 2.77 5.86 3.00
N TRP A 25 3.07 6.76 3.93
CA TRP A 25 2.12 7.39 4.84
C TRP A 25 2.24 8.91 4.73
N ASN A 26 1.15 9.67 4.80
CA ASN A 26 1.16 11.11 4.53
C ASN A 26 1.58 12.02 5.71
N GLY A 27 1.90 11.48 6.88
CA GLY A 27 2.26 12.27 8.07
C GLY A 27 1.12 12.43 9.07
N ASP A 28 -0.12 12.26 8.62
CA ASP A 28 -1.30 12.68 9.37
C ASP A 28 -1.79 11.59 10.32
N ARG A 29 -1.77 11.89 11.62
CA ARG A 29 -2.19 10.97 12.69
C ARG A 29 -3.69 11.03 12.96
N THR A 30 -4.41 12.01 12.40
CA THR A 30 -5.85 12.10 12.55
C THR A 30 -6.53 11.01 11.74
N VAL A 31 -7.60 10.42 12.29
CA VAL A 31 -8.33 9.33 11.62
C VAL A 31 -8.90 9.78 10.27
N ARG A 32 -9.29 11.05 10.10
CA ARG A 32 -9.82 11.54 8.81
C ARG A 32 -8.73 11.97 7.82
N GLY A 33 -7.60 12.46 8.33
CA GLY A 33 -6.50 12.97 7.51
C GLY A 33 -5.47 11.92 7.11
N ARG A 34 -5.40 10.78 7.82
CA ARG A 34 -4.48 9.68 7.50
C ARG A 34 -4.70 9.16 6.09
N ARG A 35 -3.61 9.12 5.32
CA ARG A 35 -3.57 8.51 4.00
C ARG A 35 -2.37 7.59 3.91
N ASP A 36 -2.60 6.41 3.34
CA ASP A 36 -1.58 5.41 3.12
C ASP A 36 -1.64 4.96 1.66
N VAL A 37 -0.49 4.81 1.02
CA VAL A 37 -0.35 4.25 -0.34
C VAL A 37 0.53 3.02 -0.24
N TYR A 38 0.10 1.91 -0.84
CA TYR A 38 0.78 0.64 -0.83
C TYR A 38 1.02 0.17 -2.25
N ILE A 39 2.21 -0.34 -2.53
CA ILE A 39 2.43 -1.24 -3.68
C ILE A 39 2.44 -2.66 -3.16
N ARG A 40 1.67 -3.51 -3.82
CA ARG A 40 1.47 -4.90 -3.45
C ARG A 40 1.69 -5.83 -4.63
N THR A 41 2.12 -7.05 -4.35
CA THR A 41 2.30 -8.10 -5.36
C THR A 41 2.09 -9.48 -4.75
N ASP A 42 1.54 -10.41 -5.52
CA ASP A 42 1.53 -11.85 -5.21
C ASP A 42 2.74 -12.59 -5.83
N GLY A 43 3.62 -11.86 -6.54
CA GLY A 43 4.75 -12.39 -7.29
C GLY A 43 4.54 -12.40 -8.80
N GLU A 44 3.30 -12.39 -9.28
CA GLU A 44 2.94 -12.40 -10.70
C GLU A 44 2.24 -11.10 -11.10
N SER A 45 1.32 -10.63 -10.28
CA SER A 45 0.52 -9.44 -10.45
C SER A 45 0.97 -8.31 -9.54
N TRP A 46 0.74 -7.07 -9.96
CA TRP A 46 1.07 -5.87 -9.22
C TRP A 46 -0.17 -5.02 -9.00
N GLU A 47 -0.25 -4.39 -7.84
CA GLU A 47 -1.36 -3.51 -7.51
C GLU A 47 -0.90 -2.34 -6.67
N VAL A 48 -1.67 -1.26 -6.73
CA VAL A 48 -1.54 -0.12 -5.83
C VAL A 48 -2.81 0.01 -5.00
N GLU A 49 -2.69 0.12 -3.68
CA GLU A 49 -3.80 0.45 -2.78
C GLU A 49 -3.59 1.85 -2.19
N ALA A 50 -4.55 2.75 -2.39
CA ALA A 50 -4.62 4.03 -1.68
C ALA A 50 -5.74 3.97 -0.66
N ARG A 51 -5.40 4.20 0.60
CA ARG A 51 -6.33 4.29 1.71
C ARG A 51 -6.44 5.75 2.14
N ALA A 52 -7.66 6.28 2.16
CA ALA A 52 -7.93 7.64 2.61
C ALA A 52 -8.93 7.61 3.79
N GLY A 53 -8.50 8.15 4.92
CA GLY A 53 -9.14 7.95 6.22
C GLY A 53 -8.67 6.64 6.86
N GLY A 54 -8.61 6.58 8.18
CA GLY A 54 -8.11 5.47 9.00
C GLY A 54 -8.96 4.19 8.89
N GLY A 55 -9.26 3.54 10.03
CA GLY A 55 -9.90 2.20 10.03
C GLY A 55 -11.24 2.06 9.27
N ALA A 56 -11.95 3.16 9.00
CA ALA A 56 -13.18 3.21 8.21
C ALA A 56 -13.03 3.96 6.86
N GLY A 57 -11.80 4.22 6.45
CA GLY A 57 -11.49 4.98 5.24
C GLY A 57 -11.86 4.27 3.94
N ARG A 58 -11.93 5.05 2.86
CA ARG A 58 -12.11 4.51 1.50
C ARG A 58 -10.78 3.95 1.01
N SER A 59 -10.76 2.66 0.68
CA SER A 59 -9.64 2.02 -0.02
C SER A 59 -9.93 1.95 -1.50
N LYS A 60 -9.04 2.48 -2.34
CA LYS A 60 -9.02 2.27 -3.79
C LYS A 60 -7.87 1.35 -4.14
N ILE A 61 -8.15 0.27 -4.83
CA ILE A 61 -7.15 -0.67 -5.35
C ILE A 61 -7.16 -0.54 -6.87
N HIS A 62 -5.98 -0.54 -7.48
CA HIS A 62 -5.86 -0.59 -8.93
C HIS A 62 -4.75 -1.55 -9.35
N GLN A 63 -5.09 -2.45 -10.26
CA GLN A 63 -4.17 -3.44 -10.81
C GLN A 63 -3.26 -2.80 -11.85
N CYS A 64 -2.02 -3.25 -11.85
CA CYS A 64 -0.96 -2.78 -12.71
C CYS A 64 -0.34 -3.98 -13.44
N PRO A 65 0.00 -3.85 -14.72
CA PRO A 65 0.63 -4.93 -15.49
C PRO A 65 2.06 -5.24 -15.04
N GLY A 66 2.64 -4.43 -14.13
CA GLY A 66 3.96 -4.68 -13.58
C GLY A 66 4.39 -3.63 -12.56
N ARG A 67 5.55 -3.89 -11.96
CA ARG A 67 6.16 -3.05 -10.91
C ARG A 67 6.26 -1.57 -11.30
N LYS A 68 6.81 -1.28 -12.47
CA LYS A 68 7.08 0.09 -12.91
C LYS A 68 5.79 0.90 -13.08
N SER A 69 4.74 0.28 -13.59
CA SER A 69 3.41 0.89 -13.68
C SER A 69 2.82 1.16 -12.30
N ALA A 70 2.98 0.21 -11.36
CA ALA A 70 2.55 0.39 -9.98
C ALA A 70 3.30 1.54 -9.28
N GLU A 71 4.59 1.70 -9.54
CA GLU A 71 5.39 2.81 -9.00
C GLU A 71 4.95 4.18 -9.54
N ILE A 72 4.66 4.26 -10.84
CA ILE A 72 4.14 5.50 -11.47
C ILE A 72 2.77 5.84 -10.88
N LEU A 73 1.89 4.86 -10.76
CA LEU A 73 0.55 5.06 -10.22
C LEU A 73 0.59 5.46 -8.74
N ALA A 74 1.43 4.80 -7.93
CA ALA A 74 1.66 5.18 -6.54
C ALA A 74 2.16 6.62 -6.43
N GLY A 75 3.10 7.02 -7.30
CA GLY A 75 3.56 8.41 -7.41
C GLY A 75 2.42 9.39 -7.70
N ALA A 76 1.55 9.05 -8.65
CA ALA A 76 0.38 9.87 -8.98
C ALA A 76 -0.61 9.98 -7.81
N TRP A 77 -0.82 8.91 -7.05
CA TRP A 77 -1.70 8.91 -5.88
C TRP A 77 -1.13 9.63 -4.66
N MET A 78 0.19 9.75 -4.60
CA MET A 78 0.89 10.59 -3.64
C MET A 78 0.80 12.09 -3.98
N ASP A 79 0.09 12.47 -5.05
CA ASP A 79 -0.21 13.87 -5.41
C ASP A 79 1.03 14.77 -5.46
N GLY A 80 2.19 14.19 -5.84
CA GLY A 80 3.44 14.88 -6.19
C GLY A 80 4.12 15.80 -5.16
N GLN A 81 3.45 16.26 -4.10
CA GLN A 81 3.87 17.43 -3.31
C GLN A 81 3.69 17.28 -1.78
N GLY A 82 3.10 16.18 -1.30
CA GLY A 82 2.97 15.92 0.15
C GLY A 82 4.23 15.29 0.76
N ARG A 83 4.52 15.59 2.03
CA ARG A 83 5.60 14.93 2.82
C ARG A 83 5.23 13.48 3.12
N TRP A 84 5.19 12.62 2.09
CA TRP A 84 4.97 11.19 2.25
C TRP A 84 6.21 10.55 2.88
N GLN A 85 6.00 9.84 3.97
CA GLN A 85 7.04 9.10 4.68
C GLN A 85 7.00 7.66 4.21
N VAL A 86 8.17 7.14 3.81
CA VAL A 86 8.34 5.72 3.54
C VAL A 86 8.21 4.99 4.86
N VAL A 87 7.25 4.08 4.94
CA VAL A 87 7.13 3.14 6.04
C VAL A 87 7.76 1.86 5.52
N ALA A 88 8.90 1.48 6.09
CA ALA A 88 9.53 0.21 5.75
C ALA A 88 8.56 -0.95 6.08
N PRO A 89 8.49 -1.98 5.23
CA PRO A 89 7.64 -3.15 5.45
C PRO A 89 8.07 -3.97 6.68
#